data_AF-A0A6G4AKY5-F1
#
_entry.id   AF-A0A6G4AKY5-F1
#
_cell.length_a   1.000
_cell.length_b   1.000
_cell.length_c   1.000
_cell.angle_alpha   90.00
_cell.angle_beta   90.00
_cell.angle_gamma   90.00
#
_symmetry.space_group_name_H-M   'P 1'
#
loop_
_entity.id
_entity.type
_entity.pdbx_description
1 polymer ?
#
loop_
_entity_poly.entity_id
_entity_poly.type
_entity_poly.pdbx_seq_one_letter_code
_entity_poly.pdbx_strand_id
1 'polypeptide(L)'
;MRLLRTLVPGAALLSSAVLFAPSSSAEEPWRPLRGGGEGIQACVDRAREMTPQTWTCTGGTLTVTADREGKPTDKTYTVAEDFRTTAAPAASAAGENVRDDYDTWCESGTICGRKINDFIAEVKGNVAYGDQNGVIGTFDLILRQAFDGQFPRWRTALDWDSGPEVQPGEWSINCRTNISGGPDDYCGKNYAYFASINLGSTRTWWPSPRRYSYNEDLLRDGRRHHDDEKGEFYVHAHEGLWKIGVLHTGRWNECNVSERCRYYQVPWKP
;
A
#
# COMPACT_ATOMS: atom_id res chain seq x y z
N MET A 1 -17.98 -76.49 -43.53
CA MET A 1 -18.40 -75.29 -42.78
C MET A 1 -17.47 -75.14 -41.58
N ARG A 2 -16.44 -74.28 -41.67
CA ARG A 2 -15.65 -73.81 -40.51
C ARG A 2 -14.90 -72.55 -40.95
N LEU A 3 -15.15 -71.48 -40.20
CA LEU A 3 -14.82 -70.09 -40.51
C LEU A 3 -13.31 -69.81 -40.43
N LEU A 4 -12.85 -68.94 -41.35
CA LEU A 4 -11.60 -68.18 -41.21
C LEU A 4 -11.67 -67.30 -39.95
N ARG A 5 -10.63 -67.39 -39.11
CA ARG A 5 -10.33 -66.38 -38.08
C ARG A 5 -9.33 -65.38 -38.67
N THR A 6 -9.79 -64.17 -38.94
CA THR A 6 -8.96 -62.99 -39.19
C THR A 6 -8.51 -62.40 -37.85
N LEU A 7 -7.19 -62.26 -37.68
CA LEU A 7 -6.57 -61.49 -36.60
C LEU A 7 -6.54 -60.01 -37.02
N VAL A 8 -7.15 -59.15 -36.21
CA VAL A 8 -7.00 -57.69 -36.29
C VAL A 8 -5.90 -57.28 -35.30
N PRO A 9 -4.88 -56.49 -35.70
CA PRO A 9 -3.95 -55.91 -34.73
C PRO A 9 -4.64 -54.75 -34.02
N GLY A 10 -4.74 -54.87 -32.69
CA GLY A 10 -5.19 -53.80 -31.81
C GLY A 10 -4.16 -52.67 -31.76
N ALA A 11 -4.57 -51.47 -32.15
CA ALA A 11 -3.81 -50.25 -31.91
C ALA A 11 -3.91 -49.91 -30.42
N ALA A 12 -2.78 -50.00 -29.71
CA ALA A 12 -2.63 -49.50 -28.35
C ALA A 12 -2.59 -47.96 -28.42
N LEU A 13 -3.67 -47.31 -27.95
CA LEU A 13 -3.71 -45.87 -27.70
C LEU A 13 -2.84 -45.57 -26.47
N LEU A 14 -1.60 -45.11 -26.70
CA LEU A 14 -0.82 -44.45 -25.66
C LEU A 14 -1.51 -43.14 -25.29
N SER A 15 -2.21 -43.14 -24.15
CA SER A 15 -2.67 -41.91 -23.51
C SER A 15 -1.46 -41.23 -22.87
N SER A 16 -0.90 -40.25 -23.55
CA SER A 16 0.09 -39.34 -22.98
C SER A 16 -0.59 -38.52 -21.88
N ALA A 17 -0.39 -38.91 -20.62
CA ALA A 17 -0.68 -38.04 -19.48
C ALA A 17 0.28 -36.86 -19.56
N VAL A 18 -0.21 -35.72 -20.05
CA VAL A 18 0.48 -34.44 -19.93
C VAL A 18 0.45 -34.08 -18.44
N LEU A 19 1.55 -34.37 -17.75
CA LEU A 19 1.84 -33.81 -16.43
C LEU A 19 1.95 -32.30 -16.61
N PHE A 20 0.87 -31.57 -16.33
CA PHE A 20 0.95 -30.15 -16.05
C PHE A 20 1.69 -30.01 -14.73
N ALA A 21 3.02 -29.89 -14.80
CA ALA A 21 3.78 -29.34 -13.69
C ALA A 21 3.19 -27.94 -13.40
N PRO A 22 2.83 -27.60 -12.15
CA PRO A 22 2.50 -26.23 -11.82
C PRO A 22 3.70 -25.38 -12.23
N SER A 23 3.45 -24.36 -13.06
CA SER A 23 4.44 -23.35 -13.37
C SER A 23 4.88 -22.74 -12.05
N SER A 24 6.06 -23.14 -11.55
CA SER A 24 6.77 -22.38 -10.53
C SER A 24 7.06 -21.04 -11.19
N SER A 25 6.20 -20.05 -10.94
CA SER A 25 6.47 -18.67 -11.32
C SER A 25 7.75 -18.32 -10.57
N ALA A 26 8.86 -18.27 -11.30
CA ALA A 26 10.15 -17.91 -10.73
C ALA A 26 9.97 -16.55 -10.03
N GLU A 27 10.32 -16.49 -8.74
CA GLU A 27 10.37 -15.24 -8.00
C GLU A 27 11.12 -14.21 -8.84
N GLU A 28 10.45 -13.12 -9.22
CA GLU A 28 11.16 -12.03 -9.85
C GLU A 28 12.20 -11.54 -8.80
N PRO A 29 13.43 -11.18 -9.15
CA PRO A 29 14.34 -10.60 -8.17
C PRO A 29 13.86 -9.18 -7.83
N TRP A 30 14.02 -8.77 -6.57
CA TRP A 30 13.78 -7.37 -6.18
C TRP A 30 14.59 -6.44 -7.08
N ARG A 31 13.90 -5.52 -7.78
CA ARG A 31 14.53 -4.52 -8.64
C ARG A 31 14.21 -3.12 -8.12
N PRO A 32 15.23 -2.30 -7.80
CA PRO A 32 15.03 -0.89 -7.54
C PRO A 32 14.60 -0.22 -8.86
N LEU A 33 13.43 0.43 -8.86
CA LEU A 33 12.95 1.29 -9.95
C LEU A 33 13.54 2.68 -9.72
N ARG A 34 14.09 3.27 -10.79
CA ARG A 34 14.76 4.58 -10.71
C ARG A 34 13.80 5.72 -11.01
N GLY A 35 13.88 6.77 -10.21
CA GLY A 35 13.68 8.14 -10.68
C GLY A 35 13.56 9.18 -9.54
N GLY A 36 13.60 10.46 -9.90
CA GLY A 36 13.69 11.58 -8.96
C GLY A 36 12.33 12.23 -8.66
N GLY A 37 11.95 12.24 -7.37
CA GLY A 37 10.88 12.92 -6.62
C GLY A 37 9.93 13.97 -7.18
N GLU A 38 9.63 14.02 -8.47
CA GLU A 38 8.80 15.05 -9.07
C GLU A 38 7.31 14.93 -8.68
N GLY A 39 6.83 13.77 -8.20
CA GLY A 39 5.39 13.51 -8.15
C GLY A 39 4.59 14.32 -7.13
N ILE A 40 5.14 14.70 -5.97
CA ILE A 40 4.39 15.49 -4.99
C ILE A 40 4.29 16.95 -5.43
N GLN A 41 5.39 17.51 -5.95
CA GLN A 41 5.38 18.86 -6.49
C GLN A 41 4.47 18.98 -7.72
N ALA A 42 4.53 18.02 -8.65
CA ALA A 42 3.61 17.98 -9.78
C ALA A 42 2.14 17.90 -9.34
N CYS A 43 1.85 17.12 -8.29
CA CYS A 43 0.52 17.06 -7.70
C CYS A 43 0.08 18.40 -7.10
N VAL A 44 0.95 19.07 -6.35
CA VAL A 44 0.69 20.41 -5.78
C VAL A 44 0.48 21.44 -6.88
N ASP A 45 1.29 21.41 -7.94
CA ASP A 45 1.14 22.31 -9.09
C ASP A 45 -0.20 22.08 -9.79
N ARG A 46 -0.62 20.81 -9.94
CA ARG A 46 -1.94 20.49 -10.46
C ARG A 46 -3.08 21.00 -9.57
N ALA A 47 -2.94 20.91 -8.26
CA ALA A 47 -3.91 21.48 -7.32
C ALA A 47 -3.99 23.01 -7.49
N ARG A 48 -2.85 23.70 -7.64
CA ARG A 48 -2.80 25.15 -7.88
C ARG A 48 -3.48 25.55 -9.19
N GLU A 49 -3.35 24.76 -10.26
CA GLU A 49 -4.06 25.00 -11.51
C GLU A 49 -5.58 24.86 -11.36
N MET A 50 -6.02 23.87 -10.58
CA MET A 50 -7.44 23.57 -10.37
C MET A 50 -8.10 24.50 -9.36
N THR A 51 -7.33 25.09 -8.44
CA THR A 51 -7.79 25.96 -7.35
C THR A 51 -8.95 25.37 -6.51
N PRO A 52 -8.93 24.09 -6.11
CA PRO A 52 -9.98 23.52 -5.27
C PRO A 52 -9.93 24.10 -3.85
N GLN A 53 -11.07 24.16 -3.17
CA GLN A 53 -11.14 24.65 -1.78
C GLN A 53 -10.53 23.65 -0.78
N THR A 54 -10.51 22.36 -1.12
CA THR A 54 -9.96 21.32 -0.24
C THR A 54 -9.33 20.22 -1.07
N TRP A 55 -8.04 19.98 -0.85
CA TRP A 55 -7.29 18.97 -1.59
C TRP A 55 -6.16 18.33 -0.79
N THR A 56 -5.79 17.12 -1.18
CA THR A 56 -4.59 16.41 -0.73
C THR A 56 -3.81 15.86 -1.91
N CYS A 57 -2.51 15.71 -1.70
CA CYS A 57 -1.58 15.03 -2.59
C CYS A 57 -0.92 13.90 -1.82
N THR A 58 -1.11 12.67 -2.30
CA THR A 58 -0.48 11.47 -1.75
C THR A 58 0.03 10.61 -2.90
N GLY A 59 1.33 10.37 -2.99
CA GLY A 59 1.87 9.45 -3.99
C GLY A 59 1.70 9.84 -5.46
N GLY A 60 1.53 11.14 -5.74
CA GLY A 60 1.22 11.62 -7.09
C GLY A 60 -0.26 11.54 -7.46
N THR A 61 -1.13 11.12 -6.53
CA THR A 61 -2.59 11.25 -6.64
C THR A 61 -3.07 12.52 -5.95
N LEU A 62 -3.78 13.36 -6.69
CA LEU A 62 -4.51 14.50 -6.17
C LEU A 62 -5.93 14.08 -5.81
N THR A 63 -6.33 14.21 -4.55
CA THR A 63 -7.70 14.02 -4.09
C THR A 63 -8.33 15.38 -3.81
N VAL A 64 -9.47 15.67 -4.42
CA VAL A 64 -10.26 16.89 -4.22
C VAL A 64 -11.53 16.53 -3.47
N THR A 65 -11.72 17.13 -2.30
CA THR A 65 -12.90 16.91 -1.45
C THR A 65 -13.84 18.10 -1.41
N ALA A 66 -13.39 19.27 -1.85
CA ALA A 66 -14.24 20.40 -2.19
C ALA A 66 -13.70 21.09 -3.45
N ASP A 67 -14.56 21.29 -4.45
CA ASP A 67 -14.18 21.96 -5.70
C ASP A 67 -13.95 23.47 -5.50
N ARG A 68 -13.68 24.20 -6.58
CA ARG A 68 -13.36 25.64 -6.53
C ARG A 68 -14.50 26.46 -5.94
N GLU A 69 -15.75 26.02 -6.16
CA GLU A 69 -16.97 26.63 -5.65
C GLU A 69 -17.29 26.22 -4.20
N GLY A 70 -16.47 25.36 -3.59
CA GLY A 70 -16.69 24.85 -2.23
C GLY A 70 -17.73 23.75 -2.15
N LYS A 71 -18.13 23.17 -3.29
CA LYS A 71 -19.07 22.06 -3.30
C LYS A 71 -18.35 20.76 -2.93
N PRO A 72 -18.89 19.96 -1.98
CA PRO A 72 -18.31 18.68 -1.63
C PRO A 72 -18.19 17.75 -2.83
N THR A 73 -17.05 17.10 -2.95
CA THR A 73 -16.75 16.10 -3.97
C THR A 73 -15.80 15.03 -3.43
N ASP A 74 -15.47 14.04 -4.26
CA ASP A 74 -14.52 12.96 -3.90
C ASP A 74 -13.82 12.49 -5.18
N LYS A 75 -13.19 13.45 -5.87
CA LYS A 75 -12.55 13.21 -7.16
C LYS A 75 -11.07 12.99 -6.95
N THR A 76 -10.55 11.93 -7.57
CA THR A 76 -9.12 11.63 -7.59
C THR A 76 -8.55 11.81 -9.00
N TYR A 77 -7.32 12.31 -9.06
CA TYR A 77 -6.59 12.52 -10.31
C TYR A 77 -5.19 11.95 -10.15
N THR A 78 -4.83 10.98 -10.98
CA THR A 78 -3.44 10.53 -11.09
C THR A 78 -2.63 11.59 -11.83
N VAL A 79 -1.79 12.33 -11.11
CA VAL A 79 -0.95 13.42 -11.65
C VAL A 79 0.42 12.91 -12.07
N ALA A 80 0.99 12.01 -11.28
CA ALA A 80 2.21 11.31 -11.61
C ALA A 80 2.12 9.86 -11.12
N GLU A 81 2.47 8.90 -11.97
CA GLU A 81 2.74 7.53 -11.52
C GLU A 81 4.11 7.48 -10.84
N ASP A 82 4.22 8.09 -9.67
CA ASP A 82 5.48 8.13 -8.93
C ASP A 82 5.54 7.00 -7.90
N PHE A 83 5.15 5.79 -8.33
CA PHE A 83 5.42 4.54 -7.62
C PHE A 83 6.90 4.20 -7.75
N ARG A 84 7.76 5.03 -7.18
CA ARG A 84 9.19 4.72 -7.15
C ARG A 84 9.48 3.89 -5.92
N THR A 85 9.93 2.66 -6.16
CA THR A 85 10.74 1.89 -5.21
C THR A 85 12.03 2.68 -5.01
N THR A 86 11.99 3.83 -4.34
CA THR A 86 13.20 4.33 -3.72
C THR A 86 13.52 3.26 -2.69
N ALA A 87 14.51 2.44 -3.01
CA ALA A 87 15.09 1.50 -2.09
C ALA A 87 15.62 2.31 -0.92
N ALA A 88 14.76 2.58 0.06
CA ALA A 88 15.24 3.12 1.30
C ALA A 88 16.16 2.07 1.92
N PRO A 89 17.25 2.50 2.57
CA PRO A 89 18.21 1.59 3.14
C PRO A 89 17.48 0.55 3.99
N ALA A 90 17.94 -0.70 3.94
CA ALA A 90 17.47 -1.71 4.87
C ALA A 90 17.55 -1.11 6.27
N ALA A 91 16.43 -1.10 7.00
CA ALA A 91 16.41 -0.52 8.33
C ALA A 91 17.56 -1.14 9.13
N SER A 92 18.40 -0.30 9.73
CA SER A 92 19.50 -0.81 10.54
C SER A 92 18.93 -1.78 11.58
N ALA A 93 19.55 -2.95 11.77
CA ALA A 93 19.09 -3.99 12.71
C ALA A 93 19.17 -3.56 14.19
N ALA A 94 19.13 -2.27 14.48
CA ALA A 94 19.35 -1.67 15.77
C ALA A 94 18.01 -1.45 16.49
N GLY A 95 18.02 -1.80 17.78
CA GLY A 95 16.86 -1.92 18.65
C GLY A 95 16.10 -0.64 18.98
N GLU A 96 15.32 -0.73 20.04
CA GLU A 96 14.20 0.14 20.49
C GLU A 96 14.42 1.66 20.59
N ASN A 97 15.50 2.25 20.07
CA ASN A 97 15.82 3.69 20.09
C ASN A 97 15.97 4.33 18.69
N VAL A 98 15.26 3.80 17.69
CA VAL A 98 15.11 4.42 16.36
C VAL A 98 14.04 5.51 16.40
N ARG A 99 14.29 6.64 17.06
CA ARG A 99 13.27 7.70 17.17
C ARG A 99 13.08 8.55 15.89
N ASP A 100 14.04 8.55 14.96
CA ASP A 100 14.03 9.45 13.78
C ASP A 100 14.19 8.78 12.41
N ASP A 101 14.23 7.45 12.32
CA ASP A 101 14.40 6.80 11.00
C ASP A 101 13.26 7.16 10.03
N TYR A 102 12.01 7.28 10.51
CA TYR A 102 10.89 7.66 9.64
C TYR A 102 11.03 9.04 8.99
N ASP A 103 11.87 9.93 9.51
CA ASP A 103 12.14 11.28 8.99
C ASP A 103 13.42 11.34 8.11
N THR A 104 14.03 10.18 7.83
CA THR A 104 15.31 10.11 7.10
C THR A 104 15.24 9.38 5.77
N TRP A 105 14.10 8.76 5.43
CA TRP A 105 13.93 8.04 4.18
C TRP A 105 12.62 8.40 3.51
N CYS A 106 12.65 8.40 2.18
CA CYS A 106 11.57 8.93 1.35
C CYS A 106 11.39 10.45 1.35
N GLU A 107 12.30 11.23 1.94
CA GLU A 107 12.16 12.70 1.98
C GLU A 107 12.05 13.37 0.61
N SER A 108 12.67 12.79 -0.41
CA SER A 108 12.56 13.27 -1.80
C SER A 108 11.69 12.36 -2.67
N GLY A 109 10.91 11.46 -2.08
CA GLY A 109 9.98 10.58 -2.79
C GLY A 109 8.54 11.06 -2.67
N THR A 110 7.61 10.31 -3.24
CA THR A 110 6.17 10.51 -3.02
C THR A 110 5.57 9.37 -2.23
N ILE A 111 5.84 8.14 -2.69
CA ILE A 111 5.65 6.90 -1.95
C ILE A 111 6.94 6.09 -2.09
N CYS A 112 7.47 5.60 -0.99
CA CYS A 112 8.62 4.71 -0.98
C CYS A 112 8.31 3.44 -0.20
N GLY A 113 9.01 2.37 -0.57
CA GLY A 113 8.92 1.09 0.10
C GLY A 113 10.26 0.61 0.58
N ARG A 114 10.28 -0.07 1.73
CA ARG A 114 11.47 -0.81 2.17
C ARG A 114 11.13 -2.12 2.84
N LYS A 115 12.07 -3.05 2.70
CA LYS A 115 12.07 -4.31 3.41
C LYS A 115 12.83 -4.13 4.73
N ILE A 116 12.21 -4.51 5.84
CA ILE A 116 12.84 -4.54 7.17
C ILE A 116 13.51 -5.90 7.38
N ASN A 117 12.76 -6.98 7.10
CA ASN A 117 13.27 -8.35 7.04
C ASN A 117 12.34 -9.19 6.14
N ASP A 118 12.51 -10.51 6.10
CA ASP A 118 11.71 -11.39 5.24
C ASP A 118 10.19 -11.34 5.51
N PHE A 119 9.78 -10.90 6.70
CA PHE A 119 8.40 -10.93 7.20
C PHE A 119 7.81 -9.54 7.44
N ILE A 120 8.61 -8.48 7.32
CA ILE A 120 8.22 -7.11 7.67
C ILE A 120 8.67 -6.15 6.57
N ALA A 121 7.75 -5.32 6.14
CA ALA A 121 7.99 -4.25 5.19
C ALA A 121 7.26 -2.97 5.60
N GLU A 122 7.70 -1.86 5.03
CA GLU A 122 7.12 -0.55 5.25
C GLU A 122 6.90 0.17 3.94
N VAL A 123 5.82 0.94 3.90
CA VAL A 123 5.52 1.92 2.89
C VAL A 123 5.40 3.27 3.58
N LYS A 124 6.08 4.29 3.07
CA LYS A 124 5.92 5.68 3.50
C LYS A 124 5.38 6.47 2.33
N GLY A 125 4.29 7.20 2.53
CA GLY A 125 3.72 8.15 1.59
C GLY A 125 3.76 9.54 2.18
N ASN A 126 4.41 10.47 1.47
CA ASN A 126 4.46 11.87 1.87
C ASN A 126 3.13 12.52 1.46
N VAL A 127 2.47 13.20 2.39
CA VAL A 127 1.18 13.84 2.18
C VAL A 127 1.33 15.36 2.26
N ALA A 128 0.90 16.04 1.21
CA ALA A 128 0.68 17.49 1.25
C ALA A 128 -0.83 17.75 1.21
N TYR A 129 -1.31 18.72 1.98
CA TYR A 129 -2.72 19.11 1.97
C TYR A 129 -2.85 20.62 1.93
N GLY A 130 -3.96 21.10 1.36
CA GLY A 130 -4.13 22.51 1.10
C GLY A 130 -5.55 22.93 0.73
N ASP A 131 -5.64 24.21 0.37
CA ASP A 131 -6.82 24.91 -0.10
C ASP A 131 -6.49 25.73 -1.37
N GLN A 132 -7.38 26.63 -1.78
CA GLN A 132 -7.19 27.49 -2.96
C GLN A 132 -5.98 28.42 -2.87
N ASN A 133 -5.44 28.66 -1.67
CA ASN A 133 -4.28 29.51 -1.43
C ASN A 133 -2.96 28.72 -1.51
N GLY A 134 -3.03 27.39 -1.57
CA GLY A 134 -1.89 26.51 -1.71
C GLY A 134 -1.77 25.51 -0.57
N VAL A 135 -0.53 25.09 -0.30
CA VAL A 135 -0.22 24.11 0.75
C VAL A 135 -0.45 24.73 2.13
N ILE A 136 -1.21 24.03 2.97
CA ILE A 136 -1.43 24.39 4.38
C ILE A 136 -0.45 23.65 5.28
N GLY A 137 -0.16 22.38 4.98
CA GLY A 137 0.74 21.55 5.77
C GLY A 137 1.11 20.24 5.10
N THR A 138 1.96 19.48 5.78
CA THR A 138 2.45 18.18 5.36
C THR A 138 2.58 17.22 6.53
N PHE A 139 2.44 15.94 6.23
CA PHE A 139 2.74 14.86 7.15
C PHE A 139 3.12 13.60 6.36
N ASP A 140 3.80 12.68 7.02
CA ASP A 140 4.08 11.35 6.51
C ASP A 140 3.07 10.32 6.98
N LEU A 141 2.58 9.50 6.05
CA LEU A 141 1.85 8.29 6.35
C LEU A 141 2.78 7.09 6.20
N ILE A 142 2.98 6.35 7.28
CA ILE A 142 3.81 5.15 7.28
C ILE A 142 2.96 3.94 7.59
N LEU A 143 2.88 2.99 6.65
CA LEU A 143 2.27 1.69 6.86
C LEU A 143 3.34 0.62 7.01
N ARG A 144 3.43 0.03 8.20
CA ARG A 144 4.25 -1.14 8.48
C ARG A 144 3.40 -2.38 8.44
N GLN A 145 3.74 -3.28 7.53
CA GLN A 145 3.11 -4.59 7.41
C GLN A 145 4.04 -5.65 7.99
N ALA A 146 3.50 -6.60 8.74
CA ALA A 146 4.20 -7.76 9.27
C ALA A 146 3.35 -9.02 9.13
N PHE A 147 4.00 -10.19 9.14
CA PHE A 147 3.32 -11.49 9.12
C PHE A 147 3.58 -12.28 10.42
N ASP A 148 2.58 -13.03 10.88
CA ASP A 148 2.69 -14.06 11.92
C ASP A 148 2.10 -15.37 11.42
N GLY A 149 2.87 -16.08 10.59
CA GLY A 149 2.28 -17.12 9.75
C GLY A 149 1.20 -16.52 8.83
N GLN A 150 0.00 -17.11 8.81
CA GLN A 150 -1.08 -16.76 7.87
C GLN A 150 -1.86 -15.47 8.22
N PHE A 151 -1.48 -14.77 9.29
CA PHE A 151 -2.13 -13.52 9.69
C PHE A 151 -1.31 -12.32 9.22
N PRO A 152 -1.84 -11.48 8.30
CA PRO A 152 -1.26 -10.18 8.05
C PRO A 152 -1.56 -9.27 9.24
N ARG A 153 -0.59 -8.43 9.54
CA ARG A 153 -0.59 -7.55 10.70
C ARG A 153 -0.11 -6.17 10.31
N TRP A 154 -0.68 -5.15 10.94
CA TRP A 154 -0.39 -3.77 10.57
C TRP A 154 -0.03 -2.90 11.75
N ARG A 155 0.75 -1.88 11.41
CA ARG A 155 0.98 -0.72 12.24
C ARG A 155 1.17 0.50 11.33
N THR A 156 0.32 1.49 11.50
CA THR A 156 0.37 2.77 10.82
C THR A 156 0.89 3.86 11.74
N ALA A 157 1.67 4.78 11.20
CA ALA A 157 2.00 6.07 11.81
C ALA A 157 1.52 7.22 10.94
N LEU A 158 1.10 8.30 11.61
CA LEU A 158 1.12 9.63 11.02
C LEU A 158 2.23 10.41 11.73
N ASP A 159 3.06 11.09 10.95
CA ASP A 159 4.17 11.92 11.42
C ASP A 159 4.04 13.33 10.84
N TRP A 160 3.81 14.30 11.70
CA TRP A 160 3.62 15.70 11.32
C TRP A 160 4.96 16.33 10.97
N ASP A 161 5.03 17.00 9.82
CA ASP A 161 6.21 17.80 9.45
C ASP A 161 5.91 19.29 9.56
N SER A 162 4.73 19.72 9.09
CA SER A 162 4.40 21.15 9.02
C SER A 162 2.90 21.44 9.00
N GLY A 163 2.54 22.66 9.39
CA GLY A 163 1.16 23.18 9.31
C GLY A 163 0.37 23.11 10.62
N PRO A 164 -0.95 23.37 10.57
CA PRO A 164 -1.83 23.29 11.75
C PRO A 164 -1.97 21.86 12.27
N GLU A 165 -2.63 21.71 13.42
CA GLU A 165 -2.98 20.38 13.94
C GLU A 165 -3.85 19.60 12.94
N VAL A 166 -3.47 18.35 12.71
CA VAL A 166 -4.27 17.36 11.97
C VAL A 166 -5.03 16.51 12.97
N GLN A 167 -6.33 16.41 12.78
CA GLN A 167 -7.27 15.63 13.58
C GLN A 167 -7.77 14.44 12.74
N PRO A 168 -7.19 13.24 12.93
CA PRO A 168 -7.59 12.06 12.17
C PRO A 168 -9.06 11.70 12.40
N GLY A 169 -9.78 11.45 11.31
CA GLY A 169 -11.13 10.91 11.29
C GLY A 169 -11.14 9.38 11.15
N GLU A 170 -11.95 8.85 10.24
CA GLU A 170 -11.93 7.42 9.93
C GLU A 170 -10.71 7.03 9.09
N TRP A 171 -9.93 6.07 9.57
CA TRP A 171 -8.85 5.44 8.81
C TRP A 171 -9.09 3.95 8.71
N SER A 172 -8.72 3.36 7.58
CA SER A 172 -8.84 1.93 7.39
C SER A 172 -7.79 1.33 6.47
N ILE A 173 -7.46 0.08 6.77
CA ILE A 173 -6.61 -0.78 5.95
C ILE A 173 -7.50 -1.88 5.41
N ASN A 174 -7.58 -2.01 4.09
CA ASN A 174 -8.36 -3.04 3.43
C ASN A 174 -7.42 -4.08 2.81
N CYS A 175 -7.49 -5.30 3.32
CA CYS A 175 -6.84 -6.45 2.72
C CYS A 175 -7.54 -6.79 1.41
N ARG A 176 -6.75 -6.92 0.35
CA ARG A 176 -7.20 -7.29 -1.00
C ARG A 176 -6.54 -8.56 -1.45
N THR A 177 -7.30 -9.42 -2.12
CA THR A 177 -6.74 -10.59 -2.80
C THR A 177 -6.69 -10.35 -4.29
N ASN A 178 -5.50 -10.47 -4.87
CA ASN A 178 -5.29 -10.21 -6.27
C ASN A 178 -6.01 -11.25 -7.14
N ILE A 179 -6.89 -10.79 -8.03
CA ILE A 179 -7.56 -11.63 -9.02
C ILE A 179 -7.00 -11.28 -10.40
N SER A 180 -6.38 -12.26 -11.06
CA SER A 180 -5.87 -12.06 -12.42
C SER A 180 -7.02 -11.83 -13.40
N GLY A 181 -7.03 -10.67 -14.08
CA GLY A 181 -8.00 -10.35 -15.12
C GLY A 181 -9.38 -9.90 -14.60
N GLY A 182 -9.49 -9.56 -13.31
CA GLY A 182 -10.72 -9.06 -12.69
C GLY A 182 -10.43 -8.07 -11.56
N PRO A 183 -11.47 -7.48 -10.95
CA PRO A 183 -11.31 -6.68 -9.75
C PRO A 183 -10.79 -7.55 -8.60
N ASP A 184 -9.94 -6.98 -7.76
CA ASP A 184 -9.41 -7.68 -6.59
C ASP A 184 -10.52 -8.02 -5.59
N ASP A 185 -10.38 -9.20 -4.98
CA ASP A 185 -11.25 -9.69 -3.91
C ASP A 185 -10.99 -8.94 -2.60
N TYR A 186 -11.86 -9.12 -1.63
CA TYR A 186 -11.70 -8.58 -0.28
C TYR A 186 -11.33 -9.70 0.70
N CYS A 187 -10.27 -9.48 1.49
CA CYS A 187 -9.81 -10.43 2.52
C CYS A 187 -9.82 -9.88 3.94
N GLY A 188 -10.44 -8.71 4.17
CA GLY A 188 -10.63 -8.13 5.51
C GLY A 188 -10.40 -6.62 5.56
N LYS A 189 -10.81 -6.01 6.67
CA LYS A 189 -10.61 -4.57 6.95
C LYS A 189 -10.26 -4.41 8.41
N ASN A 190 -9.38 -3.47 8.67
CA ASN A 190 -9.17 -2.95 10.02
C ASN A 190 -9.38 -1.43 10.04
N TYR A 191 -9.91 -0.94 11.15
CA TYR A 191 -10.02 0.51 11.40
C TYR A 191 -8.84 0.99 12.24
N ALA A 192 -8.20 2.05 11.77
CA ALA A 192 -7.14 2.73 12.49
C ALA A 192 -7.70 3.98 13.19
N TYR A 193 -7.40 4.10 14.48
CA TYR A 193 -7.82 5.24 15.29
C TYR A 193 -6.59 5.91 15.87
N PHE A 194 -6.35 7.14 15.44
CA PHE A 194 -5.18 7.93 15.80
C PHE A 194 -5.56 9.08 16.73
N ALA A 195 -4.65 9.47 17.61
CA ALA A 195 -4.68 10.79 18.23
C ALA A 195 -4.25 11.88 17.23
N SER A 196 -4.60 13.13 17.49
CA SER A 196 -4.14 14.29 16.71
C SER A 196 -2.62 14.38 16.62
N ILE A 197 -2.12 14.95 15.52
CA ILE A 197 -0.71 15.30 15.34
C ILE A 197 -0.53 16.80 15.13
N ASN A 198 0.51 17.35 15.73
CA ASN A 198 0.87 18.77 15.66
C ASN A 198 2.32 18.95 16.15
N LEU A 199 2.82 20.20 16.15
CA LEU A 199 4.18 20.51 16.64
C LEU A 199 4.47 19.99 18.07
N GLY A 200 3.47 19.91 18.95
CA GLY A 200 3.61 19.41 20.33
C GLY A 200 3.48 17.90 20.48
N SER A 201 2.92 17.22 19.48
CA SER A 201 2.74 15.77 19.40
C SER A 201 2.88 15.35 17.96
N THR A 202 4.12 15.35 17.45
CA THR A 202 4.35 15.20 16.01
C THR A 202 3.92 13.84 15.48
N ARG A 203 3.89 12.80 16.33
CA ARG A 203 3.64 11.44 15.89
C ARG A 203 2.50 10.77 16.64
N THR A 204 1.67 10.04 15.90
CA THR A 204 0.61 9.18 16.42
C THR A 204 0.72 7.80 15.80
N TRP A 205 0.36 6.77 16.56
CA TRP A 205 0.56 5.37 16.17
C TRP A 205 -0.69 4.56 16.37
N TRP A 206 -1.03 3.76 15.36
CA TRP A 206 -2.04 2.73 15.47
C TRP A 206 -1.52 1.40 14.92
N PRO A 207 -1.57 0.30 15.66
CA PRO A 207 -1.61 0.27 17.12
C PRO A 207 -0.30 0.85 17.68
N SER A 208 -0.21 0.95 19.00
CA SER A 208 0.94 1.53 19.73
C SER A 208 2.33 1.16 19.15
N PRO A 209 3.40 1.90 19.48
CA PRO A 209 4.72 1.71 18.87
C PRO A 209 5.40 0.32 18.98
N ARG A 210 4.82 -0.63 19.71
CA ARG A 210 5.34 -1.99 19.90
C ARG A 210 4.34 -3.09 19.53
N ARG A 211 3.14 -2.74 19.06
CA ARG A 211 2.06 -3.69 18.80
C ARG A 211 1.58 -3.61 17.36
N TYR A 212 1.00 -4.70 16.90
CA TYR A 212 0.32 -4.81 15.62
C TYR A 212 -1.17 -5.14 15.80
N SER A 213 -1.99 -4.68 14.88
CA SER A 213 -3.36 -5.13 14.68
C SER A 213 -3.33 -6.34 13.76
N TYR A 214 -4.37 -7.17 13.79
CA TYR A 214 -4.44 -8.41 13.04
C TYR A 214 -5.63 -8.37 12.11
N ASN A 215 -5.50 -9.05 10.98
CA ASN A 215 -6.67 -9.33 10.17
C ASN A 215 -7.60 -10.28 10.90
N GLU A 216 -8.90 -10.04 10.72
CA GLU A 216 -9.92 -10.95 11.24
C GLU A 216 -9.88 -12.30 10.50
N ASP A 217 -9.52 -12.28 9.20
CA ASP A 217 -9.48 -13.45 8.34
C ASP A 217 -8.06 -13.99 8.10
N LEU A 218 -7.98 -15.32 8.09
CA LEU A 218 -6.79 -16.08 7.71
C LEU A 218 -6.57 -16.05 6.20
N LEU A 219 -5.34 -15.78 5.76
CA LEU A 219 -4.96 -15.90 4.36
C LEU A 219 -4.51 -17.34 4.05
N ARG A 220 -5.38 -18.15 3.43
CA ARG A 220 -5.21 -19.61 3.23
C ARG A 220 -5.42 -20.10 1.79
N ASP A 221 -5.51 -19.19 0.83
CA ASP A 221 -6.16 -19.46 -0.46
C ASP A 221 -5.22 -19.57 -1.67
N GLY A 222 -3.90 -19.61 -1.50
CA GLY A 222 -2.98 -19.68 -2.63
C GLY A 222 -2.62 -18.34 -3.27
N ARG A 223 -3.34 -17.27 -2.92
CA ARG A 223 -3.38 -16.07 -3.75
C ARG A 223 -2.35 -15.03 -3.30
N ARG A 224 -2.12 -14.06 -4.20
CA ARG A 224 -1.34 -12.86 -3.87
C ARG A 224 -2.26 -11.87 -3.21
N HIS A 225 -1.78 -11.16 -2.21
CA HIS A 225 -2.57 -10.15 -1.53
C HIS A 225 -1.82 -8.81 -1.52
N HIS A 226 -2.57 -7.73 -1.34
CA HIS A 226 -2.07 -6.37 -1.12
C HIS A 226 -3.01 -5.63 -0.15
N ASP A 227 -2.58 -4.51 0.43
CA ASP A 227 -3.42 -3.70 1.32
C ASP A 227 -3.61 -2.29 0.75
N ASP A 228 -4.82 -1.78 0.89
CA ASP A 228 -5.20 -0.41 0.58
C ASP A 228 -5.44 0.37 1.87
N GLU A 229 -4.54 1.30 2.23
CA GLU A 229 -4.77 2.23 3.33
C GLU A 229 -5.43 3.51 2.83
N LYS A 230 -6.48 3.92 3.55
CA LYS A 230 -7.28 5.11 3.28
C LYS A 230 -7.55 5.82 4.59
N GLY A 231 -7.69 7.14 4.51
CA GLY A 231 -7.90 7.96 5.68
C GLY A 231 -8.55 9.28 5.34
N GLU A 232 -9.25 9.81 6.34
CA GLU A 232 -9.76 11.18 6.32
C GLU A 232 -9.33 11.93 7.59
N PHE A 233 -9.28 13.25 7.49
CA PHE A 233 -8.85 14.10 8.60
C PHE A 233 -9.41 15.51 8.47
N TYR A 234 -9.44 16.19 9.61
CA TYR A 234 -9.74 17.61 9.72
C TYR A 234 -8.46 18.38 10.05
N VAL A 235 -8.41 19.63 9.63
CA VAL A 235 -7.28 20.53 9.90
C VAL A 235 -7.75 21.64 10.82
N HIS A 236 -7.06 21.85 11.93
CA HIS A 236 -7.43 22.88 12.90
C HIS A 236 -7.46 24.27 12.26
N ALA A 237 -8.50 25.04 12.55
CA ALA A 237 -8.76 26.37 12.01
C ALA A 237 -9.02 26.44 10.49
N HIS A 238 -9.25 25.30 9.83
CA HIS A 238 -9.72 25.25 8.44
C HIS A 238 -11.05 24.49 8.35
N GLU A 239 -11.90 24.92 7.43
CA GLU A 239 -13.15 24.24 7.13
C GLU A 239 -12.92 23.17 6.05
N GLY A 240 -13.58 22.03 6.20
CA GLY A 240 -13.55 20.95 5.21
C GLY A 240 -13.13 19.60 5.79
N LEU A 241 -13.31 18.57 4.99
CA LEU A 241 -12.83 17.22 5.25
C LEU A 241 -11.76 16.92 4.20
N TRP A 242 -10.57 16.54 4.64
CA TRP A 242 -9.52 16.06 3.74
C TRP A 242 -9.55 14.55 3.70
N LYS A 243 -9.28 13.98 2.54
CA LYS A 243 -9.10 12.54 2.34
C LYS A 243 -7.78 12.30 1.65
N ILE A 244 -6.99 11.36 2.11
CA ILE A 244 -5.75 10.98 1.43
C ILE A 244 -6.03 10.14 0.20
N GLY A 245 -5.11 10.17 -0.77
CA GLY A 245 -5.07 9.13 -1.80
C GLY A 245 -4.84 7.74 -1.19
N VAL A 246 -5.26 6.69 -1.88
CA VAL A 246 -5.04 5.31 -1.40
C VAL A 246 -3.53 5.04 -1.36
N LEU A 247 -3.01 4.70 -0.18
CA LEU A 247 -1.66 4.18 -0.04
C LEU A 247 -1.71 2.66 -0.23
N HIS A 248 -1.24 2.21 -1.39
CA HIS A 248 -1.13 0.78 -1.69
C HIS A 248 0.15 0.22 -1.06
N THR A 249 0.04 -0.90 -0.36
CA THR A 249 1.23 -1.67 0.00
C THR A 249 1.76 -2.44 -1.20
N GLY A 250 2.95 -3.00 -1.04
CA GLY A 250 3.44 -4.05 -1.92
C GLY A 250 2.57 -5.30 -1.88
N ARG A 251 2.83 -6.21 -2.83
CA ARG A 251 2.19 -7.53 -2.85
C ARG A 251 2.88 -8.48 -1.87
N TRP A 252 2.21 -9.55 -1.49
CA TRP A 252 2.87 -10.69 -0.86
C TRP A 252 2.30 -11.99 -1.40
N ASN A 253 3.16 -13.00 -1.51
CA ASN A 253 2.78 -14.35 -1.93
C ASN A 253 2.35 -15.18 -0.70
N GLU A 254 1.44 -16.12 -0.94
CA GLU A 254 0.85 -17.01 0.06
C GLU A 254 1.88 -17.69 0.98
N CYS A 255 1.47 -17.81 2.25
CA CYS A 255 2.10 -18.61 3.28
C CYS A 255 1.58 -20.06 3.25
N ASN A 256 2.32 -20.98 2.61
CA ASN A 256 2.07 -22.40 2.85
C ASN A 256 2.62 -22.82 4.23
N VAL A 257 1.90 -23.72 4.90
CA VAL A 257 2.10 -24.19 6.29
C VAL A 257 3.50 -24.74 6.62
N SER A 258 4.39 -24.87 5.65
CA SER A 258 5.81 -25.16 5.86
C SER A 258 6.68 -24.01 5.38
N GLU A 259 7.12 -23.21 6.35
CA GLU A 259 8.22 -22.25 6.28
C GLU A 259 7.98 -20.92 5.51
N ARG A 260 7.57 -19.92 6.30
CA ARG A 260 7.95 -18.52 6.22
C ARG A 260 7.32 -17.71 5.07
N CYS A 261 6.29 -16.92 5.41
CA CYS A 261 5.77 -15.85 4.55
C CYS A 261 6.91 -14.91 4.15
N ARG A 262 7.14 -14.72 2.85
CA ARG A 262 8.14 -13.78 2.36
C ARG A 262 7.45 -12.59 1.69
N TYR A 263 7.92 -11.41 2.04
CA TYR A 263 7.46 -10.17 1.45
C TYR A 263 7.85 -10.03 -0.03
N TYR A 264 6.95 -9.52 -0.90
CA TYR A 264 7.27 -9.34 -2.32
C TYR A 264 6.79 -8.00 -2.97
N GLN A 265 7.74 -7.07 -3.11
CA GLN A 265 7.73 -5.83 -3.94
C GLN A 265 6.84 -4.66 -3.47
N VAL A 266 7.47 -3.53 -3.10
CA VAL A 266 6.84 -2.19 -2.86
C VAL A 266 7.61 -1.11 -3.58
N PRO A 267 6.95 -0.14 -4.24
CA PRO A 267 5.53 -0.10 -4.56
C PRO A 267 5.20 -0.94 -5.79
N TRP A 268 3.92 -1.27 -5.90
CA TRP A 268 3.32 -1.90 -7.07
C TRP A 268 2.51 -0.85 -7.85
N LYS A 269 2.47 -0.98 -9.18
CA LYS A 269 1.58 -0.20 -10.05
C LYS A 269 0.27 -0.97 -10.25
N PRO A 270 -0.90 -0.38 -9.97
CA PRO A 270 -2.23 -0.96 -10.22
C PRO A 270 -2.38 -1.70 -11.55
#